data_AF-A0A944YRR2-F1
#
_entry.id   AF-A0A944YRR2-F1
#
_cell.length_a   1.000
_cell.length_b   1.000
_cell.length_c   1.000
_cell.angle_alpha   90.00
_cell.angle_beta   90.00
_cell.angle_gamma   90.00
#
_symmetry.space_group_name_H-M   'P 1'
#
loop_
_entity.id
_entity.type
_entity.pdbx_description
1 polymer ?
#
loop_
_entity_poly.entity_id
_entity_poly.type
_entity_poly.pdbx_seq_one_letter_code
_entity_poly.pdbx_strand_id
1 'polypeptide(L)'
;MKYLILFIPIVYLSGCGESQTFNTNYDRLVTVSWKIPIENTDNSPLLDLMGFKIYYGVSESYLDNVIIISDPNINLYTIPESKLFFTKSELYYVSMTAYNSMNIESAKSNIVNFVY
;
A
#
# COMPACT_ATOMS: atom_id res chain seq x y z
N MET A 1 7.98 10.23 13.52
CA MET A 1 6.75 10.14 12.70
C MET A 1 5.65 9.40 13.44
N LYS A 2 4.48 10.03 13.60
CA LYS A 2 3.27 9.39 14.15
C LYS A 2 2.80 8.24 13.24
N TYR A 3 2.08 7.27 13.80
CA TYR A 3 1.66 6.05 13.10
C TYR A 3 0.97 6.32 11.77
N LEU A 4 1.38 5.57 10.74
CA LEU A 4 0.73 5.55 9.44
C LEU A 4 -0.41 4.54 9.50
N ILE A 5 -1.63 4.98 9.17
CA ILE A 5 -2.79 4.07 9.09
C ILE A 5 -2.97 3.68 7.63
N LEU A 6 -2.83 2.38 7.38
CA LEU A 6 -2.98 1.75 6.07
C LEU A 6 -4.40 1.18 5.95
N PHE A 7 -5.07 1.56 4.85
CA PHE A 7 -6.39 1.09 4.46
C PHE A 7 -6.27 0.36 3.10
N ILE A 8 -7.08 -0.66 2.90
CA ILE A 8 -7.26 -1.29 1.58
C ILE A 8 -8.70 -0.98 1.17
N PRO A 9 -8.96 -0.16 0.13
CA PRO A 9 -10.30 -0.01 -0.40
C PRO A 9 -10.82 -1.38 -0.87
N ILE A 10 -11.90 -1.84 -0.23
CA ILE A 10 -12.69 -2.96 -0.71
C ILE A 10 -13.38 -2.50 -2.00
N VAL A 11 -13.07 -3.13 -3.13
CA VAL A 11 -13.74 -2.84 -4.40
C VAL A 11 -15.17 -3.36 -4.32
N TYR A 12 -16.16 -2.46 -4.36
CA TYR A 12 -17.56 -2.81 -4.50
C TYR A 12 -17.87 -3.11 -5.97
N LEU A 13 -18.33 -4.33 -6.26
CA LEU A 13 -18.87 -4.70 -7.57
C LEU A 13 -20.17 -3.91 -7.78
N SER A 14 -20.14 -2.85 -8.57
CA SER A 14 -21.35 -2.22 -9.12
C SER A 14 -21.86 -3.09 -10.26
N GLY A 15 -22.78 -4.00 -9.96
CA GLY A 15 -23.55 -4.71 -10.97
C GLY A 15 -24.74 -3.86 -11.43
N CYS A 16 -24.83 -3.62 -12.73
CA CYS A 16 -26.10 -3.71 -13.45
C CYS A 16 -25.85 -3.96 -14.95
N GLY A 17 -26.03 -5.22 -15.39
CA GLY A 17 -26.74 -5.51 -16.63
C GLY A 17 -26.11 -5.27 -18.02
N GLU A 18 -24.81 -5.01 -18.18
CA GLU A 18 -24.17 -5.06 -19.51
C GLU A 18 -23.19 -6.22 -19.63
N SER A 19 -23.51 -7.15 -20.53
CA SER A 19 -22.61 -8.22 -20.97
C SER A 19 -21.59 -7.63 -21.95
N GLN A 20 -20.64 -6.84 -21.45
CA GLN A 20 -19.43 -6.57 -22.21
C GLN A 20 -18.60 -7.84 -22.22
N THR A 21 -18.12 -8.24 -23.40
CA THR A 21 -17.16 -9.32 -23.56
C THR A 21 -15.85 -8.86 -22.94
N PHE A 22 -15.75 -8.91 -21.61
CA PHE A 22 -14.50 -8.78 -20.91
C PHE A 22 -13.69 -10.02 -21.32
N ASN A 23 -12.61 -9.83 -22.05
CA ASN A 23 -11.53 -10.80 -22.07
C ASN A 23 -11.01 -10.85 -20.63
N THR A 24 -11.64 -11.64 -19.76
CA THR A 24 -11.39 -11.67 -18.32
C THR A 24 -10.07 -12.38 -18.02
N ASN A 25 -8.96 -11.78 -18.45
CA ASN A 25 -7.88 -11.64 -17.51
C ASN A 25 -8.49 -10.85 -16.36
N TYR A 26 -8.80 -11.55 -15.26
CA TYR A 26 -9.14 -10.89 -14.01
C TYR A 26 -7.96 -10.00 -13.66
N ASP A 27 -7.98 -8.74 -14.11
CA ASP A 27 -7.07 -7.70 -13.64
C ASP A 27 -7.47 -7.46 -12.19
N ARG A 28 -6.89 -8.25 -11.29
CA ARG A 28 -7.07 -8.05 -9.86
C ARG A 28 -6.21 -6.84 -9.56
N LEU A 29 -6.82 -5.70 -9.25
CA LEU A 29 -6.04 -4.51 -8.87
C LEU A 29 -6.01 -4.43 -7.35
N VAL A 30 -4.80 -4.38 -6.80
CA VAL A 30 -4.60 -4.15 -5.37
C VAL A 30 -4.25 -2.69 -5.18
N THR A 31 -5.22 -1.91 -4.73
CA THR A 31 -5.00 -0.52 -4.32
C THR A 31 -4.86 -0.47 -2.82
N VAL A 32 -3.81 0.18 -2.34
CA VAL A 32 -3.61 0.55 -0.94
C VAL A 32 -3.81 2.05 -0.79
N SER A 33 -4.39 2.49 0.32
CA SER A 33 -4.56 3.91 0.64
C SER A 33 -4.19 4.20 2.09
N TRP A 34 -3.85 5.43 2.41
CA TRP A 34 -3.38 5.79 3.74
C TRP A 34 -3.63 7.25 4.07
N LYS A 35 -3.45 7.59 5.35
CA LYS A 35 -3.43 8.98 5.80
C LYS A 35 -2.00 9.50 5.83
N ILE A 36 -1.75 10.61 5.14
CA ILE A 36 -0.44 11.28 5.13
C ILE A 36 -0.12 11.78 6.55
N PRO A 37 1.07 11.47 7.11
CA PRO A 37 1.48 11.97 8.41
C PRO A 37 1.81 13.47 8.31
N ILE A 38 1.36 14.25 9.29
CA ILE A 38 1.64 15.70 9.40
C ILE A 38 2.55 16.03 10.58
N GLU A 39 2.87 15.03 11.42
CA GLU A 39 3.62 15.19 12.67
C GLU A 39 4.61 14.05 12.90
N ASN A 40 5.69 14.40 13.61
CA ASN A 40 6.65 13.46 14.16
C ASN A 40 6.14 12.78 15.44
N THR A 41 6.93 11.83 15.98
CA THR A 41 6.58 11.09 17.21
C THR A 41 6.66 11.99 18.45
N ASP A 42 7.40 13.09 18.37
CA ASP A 42 7.56 14.12 19.39
C ASP A 42 6.53 15.26 19.25
N ASN A 43 5.52 15.10 18.38
CA ASN A 43 4.51 16.10 18.01
C ASN A 43 5.07 17.35 17.29
N SER A 44 6.34 17.35 16.88
CA SER A 44 6.83 18.41 15.97
C SER A 44 6.19 18.26 14.58
N PRO A 45 5.96 19.36 13.84
CA PRO A 45 5.48 19.28 12.46
C PRO A 45 6.43 18.48 11.57
N LEU A 46 5.88 17.62 10.70
CA LEU A 46 6.66 16.94 9.66
C LEU A 46 6.78 17.86 8.44
N LEU A 47 7.97 18.40 8.19
CA LEU A 47 8.22 19.37 7.12
C LEU A 47 9.05 18.82 5.96
N ASP A 48 9.68 17.65 6.17
CA ASP A 48 10.68 17.07 5.28
C ASP A 48 10.26 15.69 4.73
N LEU A 49 8.95 15.41 4.70
CA LEU A 49 8.41 14.19 4.09
C LEU A 49 8.80 14.11 2.61
N MET A 50 9.37 12.98 2.22
CA MET A 50 9.81 12.73 0.84
C MET A 50 8.94 11.69 0.13
N GLY A 51 8.32 10.77 0.90
CA GLY A 51 7.39 9.79 0.35
C GLY A 51 7.19 8.58 1.25
N PHE A 52 6.89 7.45 0.64
CA PHE A 52 6.46 6.22 1.33
C PHE A 52 7.18 4.98 0.81
N LYS A 53 7.30 3.96 1.66
CA LYS A 53 7.77 2.62 1.29
C LYS A 53 6.74 1.59 1.68
N ILE A 54 6.22 0.87 0.68
CA ILE A 54 5.29 -0.25 0.88
C ILE A 54 6.11 -1.53 0.96
N TYR A 55 6.01 -2.23 2.07
CA TYR A 55 6.61 -3.53 2.33
C TYR A 55 5.55 -4.61 2.17
N TYR A 56 5.83 -5.65 1.39
CA TYR A 56 4.86 -6.72 1.15
C TYR A 56 5.49 -8.10 0.97
N GLY A 57 4.72 -9.15 1.25
CA GLY A 57 5.15 -10.53 1.13
C GLY A 57 4.05 -11.52 1.47
N VAL A 58 4.34 -12.81 1.32
CA VAL A 58 3.41 -13.92 1.64
C VAL A 58 3.52 -14.39 3.09
N SER A 59 4.39 -13.76 3.88
CA SER A 59 4.56 -14.02 5.30
C SER A 59 4.44 -12.72 6.09
N GLU A 60 3.61 -12.71 7.13
CA GLU A 60 3.45 -11.57 8.02
C GLU A 60 4.77 -11.14 8.68
N SER A 61 5.67 -12.09 8.93
CA SER A 61 6.97 -11.84 9.57
C SER A 61 8.07 -11.43 8.58
N TYR A 62 7.87 -11.64 7.28
CA TYR A 62 8.88 -11.43 6.24
C TYR A 62 8.27 -10.67 5.05
N LEU A 63 8.39 -9.34 5.10
CA LEU A 63 7.92 -8.41 4.07
C LEU A 63 9.11 -7.92 3.22
N ASP A 64 9.73 -8.85 2.49
CA ASP A 64 11.02 -8.63 1.82
C ASP A 64 10.93 -7.78 0.55
N ASN A 65 9.73 -7.66 -0.03
CA ASN A 65 9.52 -6.85 -1.21
C ASN A 65 9.20 -5.41 -0.82
N VAL A 66 9.82 -4.45 -1.52
CA VAL A 66 9.66 -3.02 -1.25
C VAL A 66 9.29 -2.26 -2.52
N ILE A 67 8.24 -1.45 -2.44
CA ILE A 67 7.90 -0.42 -3.42
C ILE A 67 8.19 0.94 -2.81
N ILE A 68 9.01 1.74 -3.49
CA ILE A 68 9.35 3.10 -3.07
C ILE A 68 8.49 4.06 -3.87
N ILE A 69 7.83 4.97 -3.16
CA ILE A 69 7.01 6.03 -3.72
C ILE A 69 7.66 7.36 -3.34
N SER A 70 8.13 8.11 -4.33
CA SER A 70 8.81 9.40 -4.16
C SER A 70 7.85 10.57 -4.42
N ASP A 71 6.69 10.53 -3.76
CA ASP A 71 5.72 11.61 -3.77
C ASP A 71 5.15 11.75 -2.33
N PRO A 72 5.40 12.88 -1.65
CA PRO A 72 4.92 13.10 -0.29
C PRO A 72 3.41 13.41 -0.21
N ASN A 73 2.77 13.75 -1.32
CA ASN A 73 1.36 14.16 -1.36
C ASN A 73 0.42 13.02 -1.77
N ILE A 74 0.97 11.88 -2.18
CA ILE A 74 0.17 10.72 -2.58
C ILE A 74 -0.35 9.98 -1.34
N ASN A 75 -1.60 9.56 -1.41
CA ASN A 75 -2.30 8.85 -0.32
C ASN A 75 -2.95 7.54 -0.79
N LEU A 76 -2.71 7.14 -2.03
CA LEU A 76 -3.19 5.90 -2.62
C LEU A 76 -2.18 5.39 -3.66
N TYR A 77 -2.06 4.07 -3.80
CA TYR A 77 -1.19 3.46 -4.78
C TYR A 77 -1.73 2.09 -5.21
N THR A 78 -1.76 1.85 -6.51
CA THR A 78 -2.10 0.54 -7.07
C THR A 78 -0.84 -0.27 -7.29
N ILE A 79 -0.72 -1.40 -6.61
CA ILE A 79 0.40 -2.32 -6.75
C ILE A 79 0.28 -2.98 -8.13
N PRO A 80 1.29 -2.84 -9.01
CA PRO A 80 1.25 -3.46 -10.33
C PRO A 80 1.21 -4.98 -10.22
N GLU A 81 0.45 -5.64 -11.11
CA GLU A 81 0.37 -7.11 -11.14
C GLU A 81 1.74 -7.78 -11.29
N SER A 82 2.66 -7.15 -12.03
CA SER A 82 4.03 -7.63 -12.22
C SER A 82 4.86 -7.67 -10.93
N LYS A 83 4.38 -7.08 -9.84
CA LYS A 83 5.00 -7.13 -8.50
C LYS A 83 4.40 -8.23 -7.62
N LEU A 84 3.29 -8.81 -8.03
CA LEU A 84 2.54 -9.85 -7.33
C LEU A 84 2.80 -11.17 -8.05
N PHE A 85 3.89 -11.83 -7.63
CA PHE A 85 4.53 -12.89 -8.41
C PHE A 85 3.95 -14.29 -8.23
N PHE A 86 3.16 -14.51 -7.17
CA PHE A 86 2.79 -15.85 -6.77
C PHE A 86 1.29 -16.02 -6.95
N THR A 87 0.95 -16.97 -7.82
CA THR A 87 -0.30 -17.71 -7.95
C THR A 87 -1.58 -16.95 -7.62
N LYS A 88 -2.51 -16.83 -8.58
CA LYS A 88 -3.87 -16.34 -8.30
C LYS A 88 -4.46 -17.07 -7.08
N SER A 89 -4.93 -16.30 -6.09
CA SER A 89 -5.41 -16.69 -4.75
C SER A 89 -4.36 -16.92 -3.64
N GLU A 90 -3.26 -16.17 -3.63
CA GLU A 90 -2.29 -16.20 -2.52
C GLU A 90 -2.57 -15.08 -1.50
N LEU A 91 -2.31 -15.34 -0.21
CA LEU A 91 -2.48 -14.37 0.87
C LEU A 91 -1.23 -13.50 0.98
N TYR A 92 -1.39 -12.20 0.75
CA TYR A 92 -0.35 -11.20 0.90
C TYR A 92 -0.56 -10.39 2.16
N TYR A 93 0.56 -10.01 2.78
CA TYR A 93 0.65 -9.10 3.90
C TYR A 93 1.34 -7.82 3.44
N VAL A 94 0.88 -6.68 3.94
CA VAL A 94 1.43 -5.37 3.61
C VAL A 94 1.56 -4.52 4.86
N SER A 95 2.68 -3.80 4.92
CA SER A 95 2.92 -2.72 5.86
C SER A 95 3.60 -1.56 5.14
N MET A 96 3.58 -0.37 5.72
CA MET A 96 4.14 0.81 5.08
C MET A 96 4.86 1.71 6.09
N THR A 97 5.88 2.42 5.60
CA THR A 97 6.55 3.50 6.31
C THR A 97 6.49 4.77 5.47
N ALA A 98 6.58 5.91 6.14
CA ALA A 98 6.90 7.18 5.51
C ALA A 98 8.41 7.44 5.69
N TYR A 99 9.04 8.15 4.76
CA TYR A 99 10.46 8.50 4.86
C TYR A 99 10.69 9.98 4.55
N ASN A 100 11.71 10.55 5.18
CA ASN A 100 12.04 11.95 5.04
C ASN A 100 13.20 12.20 4.05
N SER A 101 13.61 13.46 3.90
CA SER A 101 14.72 13.88 3.03
C SER A 101 16.07 13.19 3.32
N MET A 102 16.26 12.69 4.55
CA MET A 102 17.44 11.92 4.96
C MET A 102 17.26 10.40 4.81
N ASN A 103 16.16 9.95 4.18
CA ASN A 103 15.77 8.56 4.05
C ASN A 103 15.58 7.83 5.41
N ILE A 104 15.29 8.58 6.48
CA ILE A 104 14.92 8.04 7.79
C ILE A 104 13.45 7.66 7.73
N GLU A 105 13.14 6.42 8.11
CA GLU A 105 11.78 5.87 8.07
C GLU A 105 11.03 6.03 9.39
N SER A 106 9.71 6.12 9.28
CA SER A 106 8.80 6.00 10.41
C SER A 106 8.78 4.59 11.00
N ALA A 107 8.12 4.44 12.15
CA ALA A 107 7.61 3.15 12.56
C ALA A 107 6.69 2.58 11.45
N LYS A 108 6.70 1.25 11.31
CA LYS A 108 5.82 0.54 10.37
C LYS A 108 4.35 0.74 10.74
N SER A 109 3.48 0.82 9.74
CA SER A 109 2.03 0.76 9.93
C SER A 109 1.63 -0.60 10.52
N ASN A 110 0.36 -0.69 10.96
CA ASN A 110 -0.27 -1.99 11.14
C ASN A 110 -0.15 -2.83 9.86
N ILE A 111 -0.01 -4.14 10.04
CA ILE A 111 -0.05 -5.07 8.91
C ILE A 111 -1.50 -5.24 8.47
N VAL A 112 -1.72 -5.17 7.18
CA VAL A 112 -2.99 -5.52 6.52
C VAL A 112 -2.74 -6.72 5.61
N ASN A 113 -3.78 -7.48 5.29
CA ASN A 113 -3.67 -8.61 4.38
C ASN A 113 -4.75 -8.58 3.30
N PHE A 114 -4.46 -9.15 2.14
CA PHE A 114 -5.39 -9.33 1.04
C PHE A 114 -5.07 -10.61 0.26
N VAL A 115 -6.06 -11.12 -0.48
CA VAL A 115 -5.86 -12.26 -1.38
C VAL A 115 -5.79 -11.75 -2.81
N TYR A 116 -4.80 -12.21 -3.57
CA TYR A 116 -4.57 -11.84 -4.96
C TYR A 116 -4.47 -13.05 -5.87
#